data_AF-A0A5J6YSM0-F1
#
_entry.id   AF-A0A5J6YSM0-F1
#
_cell.length_a   1.000
_cell.length_b   1.000
_cell.length_c   1.000
_cell.angle_alpha   90.00
_cell.angle_beta   90.00
_cell.angle_gamma   90.00
#
_symmetry.space_group_name_H-M   'P 1'
#
loop_
_entity.id
_entity.type
_entity.pdbx_description
1 polymer ?
#
loop_
_entity_poly.entity_id
_entity_poly.type
_entity_poly.pdbx_seq_one_letter_code
_entity_poly.pdbx_strand_id
1 'polypeptide(L)'
;MKLQETYYEKGFFNVIREYDYLIRADEGEIKLILDTEDTTFIGNVNRSNNTNGTARIRAKGLKAWFQKHYRVMDVVEIEIVSPTLLKLKYPARN
;
A
#
# COMPACT_ATOMS: atom_id res chain seq x y z
N MET A 1 3.26 -7.75 -2.75
CA MET A 1 4.38 -6.80 -2.94
C MET A 1 5.49 -7.12 -1.95
N LYS A 2 6.76 -7.08 -2.36
CA LYS A 2 7.90 -7.21 -1.43
C LYS A 2 8.11 -5.92 -0.63
N LEU A 3 8.13 -6.01 0.70
CA LEU A 3 8.27 -4.88 1.61
C LEU A 3 9.73 -4.44 1.73
N GLN A 4 10.18 -3.63 0.78
CA GLN A 4 11.54 -3.06 0.77
C GLN A 4 11.80 -2.20 2.01
N GLU A 5 13.07 -2.05 2.40
CA GLU A 5 13.49 -1.26 3.58
C GLU A 5 12.90 0.16 3.57
N THR A 6 12.99 0.86 2.44
CA THR A 6 12.44 2.21 2.32
C THR A 6 10.92 2.26 2.53
N TYR A 7 10.19 1.22 2.12
CA TYR A 7 8.73 1.14 2.31
C TYR A 7 8.39 0.91 3.78
N TYR A 8 9.12 -0.01 4.41
CA TYR A 8 9.03 -0.33 5.83
C TYR A 8 9.29 0.88 6.72
N GLU A 9 10.35 1.65 6.43
CA GLU A 9 10.75 2.79 7.25
C GLU A 9 9.92 4.05 7.03
N LYS A 10 9.47 4.29 5.79
CA LYS A 10 8.81 5.54 5.40
C LYS A 10 7.28 5.44 5.31
N GLY A 11 6.71 4.24 5.40
CA GLY A 11 5.26 4.03 5.42
C GLY A 11 4.59 4.35 4.09
N PHE A 12 5.13 3.83 3.00
CA PHE A 12 4.52 3.90 1.67
C PHE A 12 4.87 2.64 0.88
N PHE A 13 4.21 2.42 -0.26
CA PHE A 13 4.67 1.45 -1.25
C PHE A 13 4.39 1.91 -2.67
N ASN A 14 5.11 1.35 -3.64
CA ASN A 14 4.77 1.53 -5.05
C ASN A 14 3.89 0.36 -5.52
N VAL A 15 2.88 0.68 -6.33
CA VAL A 15 2.05 -0.31 -7.01
C VAL A 15 2.90 -1.02 -8.08
N ILE A 16 2.74 -2.33 -8.20
CA ILE A 16 3.42 -3.10 -9.24
C ILE A 16 2.86 -2.65 -10.58
N ARG A 17 3.74 -2.35 -11.54
CA ARG A 17 3.39 -1.76 -12.85
C ARG A 17 2.26 -2.50 -13.56
N GLU A 18 2.25 -3.84 -13.49
CA GLU A 18 1.21 -4.68 -14.09
C GLU A 18 -0.19 -4.40 -13.55
N TYR A 19 -0.33 -3.94 -12.30
CA TYR A 19 -1.62 -3.66 -11.66
C TYR A 19 -1.92 -2.15 -11.54
N ASP A 20 -1.04 -1.29 -12.03
CA ASP A 20 -1.14 0.17 -11.85
C ASP A 20 -2.41 0.78 -12.48
N TYR A 21 -2.88 0.19 -13.58
CA TYR A 21 -4.09 0.63 -14.29
C TYR A 21 -5.38 0.38 -13.50
N LEU A 22 -5.34 -0.46 -12.47
CA LEU A 22 -6.48 -0.74 -11.58
C LEU A 22 -6.63 0.30 -10.47
N ILE A 23 -5.65 1.18 -10.32
CA ILE A 23 -5.63 2.26 -9.33
C ILE A 23 -6.04 3.55 -10.03
N ARG A 24 -6.74 4.45 -9.32
CA ARG A 24 -7.15 5.77 -9.82
C ARG A 24 -6.06 6.41 -10.70
N ALA A 25 -6.46 6.98 -11.84
CA ALA A 25 -5.54 7.47 -12.86
C ALA A 25 -4.79 8.76 -12.44
N ASP A 26 -5.32 9.46 -11.44
CA ASP A 26 -4.86 10.75 -10.97
C ASP A 26 -4.31 10.70 -9.52
N GLU A 27 -3.68 11.79 -9.11
CA GLU A 27 -3.31 12.04 -7.71
C GLU A 27 -4.57 12.12 -6.84
N GLY A 28 -4.51 11.69 -5.59
CA GLY A 28 -5.59 11.94 -4.64
C GLY A 28 -5.82 10.85 -3.61
N GLU A 29 -6.90 10.99 -2.85
CA GLU A 29 -7.22 10.09 -1.74
C GLU A 29 -7.41 8.62 -2.17
N ILE A 30 -6.97 7.71 -1.30
CA ILE A 30 -7.24 6.26 -1.40
C ILE A 30 -7.47 5.70 0.01
N LYS A 31 -8.49 4.85 0.16
CA LYS A 31 -8.77 4.18 1.42
C LYS A 31 -8.01 2.85 1.49
N LEU A 32 -7.39 2.57 2.63
CA LEU A 32 -6.74 1.29 2.93
C LEU A 32 -7.53 0.61 4.05
N ILE A 33 -8.03 -0.59 3.81
CA ILE A 33 -8.55 -1.49 4.83
C ILE A 33 -7.39 -2.40 5.24
N LEU A 34 -7.08 -2.44 6.53
CA LEU A 34 -6.11 -3.36 7.09
C LEU A 34 -6.89 -4.47 7.79
N ASP A 35 -6.65 -5.71 7.41
CA ASP A 35 -7.30 -6.90 7.98
C ASP A 35 -8.82 -7.03 7.70
N THR A 36 -9.53 -7.86 8.46
CA THR A 36 -11.00 -7.99 8.50
C THR A 36 -11.62 -6.82 9.26
N GLU A 37 -11.93 -5.78 8.49
CA GLU A 37 -12.96 -4.74 8.70
C GLU A 37 -12.74 -3.63 9.75
N ASP A 38 -11.91 -3.80 10.79
CA ASP A 38 -11.89 -2.82 11.89
C ASP A 38 -10.88 -1.67 11.75
N THR A 39 -9.79 -1.85 11.00
CA THR A 39 -8.76 -0.80 10.86
C THR A 39 -8.75 -0.24 9.46
N THR A 40 -8.98 1.06 9.33
CA THR A 40 -8.89 1.77 8.05
C THR A 40 -7.95 2.95 8.14
N PHE A 41 -7.13 3.13 7.11
CA PHE A 41 -6.34 4.34 6.91
C PHE A 41 -6.84 5.11 5.70
N ILE A 42 -6.77 6.44 5.81
CA ILE A 42 -6.90 7.34 4.66
C ILE A 42 -5.49 7.67 4.18
N GLY A 43 -5.24 7.34 2.93
CA GLY A 43 -3.99 7.54 2.24
C GLY A 43 -4.13 8.42 1.02
N ASN A 44 -3.03 8.57 0.30
CA ASN A 44 -2.95 9.33 -0.94
C ASN A 44 -2.14 8.56 -1.99
N VAL A 45 -2.63 8.60 -3.22
CA VAL A 45 -1.97 8.15 -4.44
C VAL A 45 -1.13 9.31 -4.97
N ASN A 46 0.16 9.04 -5.17
CA ASN A 46 1.07 9.94 -5.85
C ASN A 46 1.75 9.26 -7.04
N ARG A 47 1.52 9.78 -8.24
CA ARG A 47 2.05 9.28 -9.52
C ARG A 47 3.27 10.09 -9.97
N SER A 48 3.41 11.31 -9.48
CA SER A 48 4.53 12.22 -9.79
C SER A 48 5.87 11.78 -9.18
N ASN A 49 5.84 10.90 -8.17
CA ASN A 49 7.02 10.47 -7.42
C ASN A 49 7.85 9.36 -8.08
N ASN A 50 7.29 8.66 -9.07
CA ASN A 50 7.98 7.62 -9.81
C ASN A 50 8.17 8.09 -11.25
N THR A 51 9.39 7.99 -11.80
CA THR A 51 9.71 8.44 -13.16
C THR A 51 8.89 7.73 -14.25
N ASN A 52 8.35 6.55 -13.94
CA ASN A 52 7.48 5.77 -14.82
C ASN A 52 5.97 6.01 -14.59
N GLY A 53 5.59 6.96 -13.73
CA GLY A 53 4.20 7.33 -13.44
C GLY A 53 3.40 6.33 -12.59
N THR A 54 4.03 5.24 -12.13
CA THR A 54 3.34 4.25 -11.29
C THR A 54 2.93 4.85 -9.96
N ALA A 55 1.74 4.49 -9.49
CA ALA A 55 1.17 4.97 -8.25
C ALA A 55 2.04 4.59 -7.04
N ARG A 56 2.37 5.60 -6.23
CA ARG A 56 2.87 5.44 -4.87
C ARG A 56 1.71 5.64 -3.90
N ILE A 57 1.49 4.66 -3.03
CA ILE A 57 0.48 4.72 -1.98
C ILE A 57 1.14 5.07 -0.67
N ARG A 58 0.71 6.14 -0.03
CA ARG A 58 1.17 6.57 1.30
C ARG A 58 -0.03 6.78 2.20
N ALA A 59 0.04 6.34 3.46
CA ALA A 59 -0.99 6.64 4.44
C ALA A 59 -0.39 6.89 5.83
N LYS A 60 -1.05 7.75 6.62
CA LYS A 60 -0.69 7.96 8.01
C LYS A 60 -0.93 6.66 8.78
N GLY A 61 0.04 6.21 9.57
CA GLY A 61 -0.04 4.95 10.32
C GLY A 61 0.52 3.73 9.58
N LEU A 62 0.73 3.79 8.26
CA LEU A 62 1.20 2.65 7.47
C LEU A 62 2.59 2.17 7.88
N LYS A 63 3.50 3.09 8.25
CA LYS A 63 4.81 2.77 8.83
C LYS A 63 4.65 1.90 10.08
N ALA A 64 3.87 2.39 11.06
CA ALA A 64 3.69 1.69 12.33
C ALA A 64 3.04 0.32 12.13
N TRP A 65 2.10 0.22 11.19
CA TRP A 65 1.47 -1.05 10.82
C TRP A 65 2.47 -2.03 10.20
N PHE A 66 3.29 -1.60 9.23
CA PHE A 66 4.36 -2.45 8.70
C PHE A 66 5.32 -2.93 9.80
N GLN A 67 5.79 -2.02 10.65
CA GLN A 67 6.75 -2.33 11.73
C GLN A 67 6.17 -3.25 12.82
N LYS A 68 4.85 -3.22 13.01
CA LYS A 68 4.16 -4.08 13.97
C LYS A 68 3.94 -5.50 13.45
N HIS A 69 3.72 -5.66 12.15
CA HIS A 69 3.19 -6.91 11.58
C HIS A 69 4.13 -7.62 10.63
N TYR A 70 5.15 -6.95 10.10
CA TYR A 70 6.03 -7.48 9.06
C TYR A 70 7.50 -7.26 9.41
N ARG A 71 8.37 -8.02 8.74
CA ARG A 71 9.81 -7.77 8.64
C ARG A 71 10.15 -7.21 7.27
N VAL A 72 11.30 -6.54 7.18
CA VAL A 72 11.84 -6.11 5.89
C VAL A 72 11.98 -7.34 4.99
N MET A 73 11.63 -7.18 3.71
CA MET A 73 11.58 -8.22 2.67
C MET A 73 10.42 -9.21 2.73
N ASP A 74 9.54 -9.15 3.73
CA ASP A 74 8.30 -9.94 3.71
C ASP A 74 7.40 -9.57 2.52
N VAL A 75 6.50 -10.48 2.17
CA VAL A 75 5.48 -10.23 1.16
C VAL A 75 4.22 -9.72 1.83
N VAL A 76 3.81 -8.50 1.48
CA VAL A 76 2.50 -7.95 1.83
C VAL A 76 1.53 -8.29 0.70
N GLU A 77 0.46 -9.03 1.02
CA GLU A 77 -0.63 -9.28 0.09
C GLU A 77 -1.57 -8.05 0.05
N ILE A 78 -1.83 -7.58 -1.16
CA ILE A 78 -2.64 -6.39 -1.42
C ILE A 78 -3.72 -6.78 -2.41
N GLU A 79 -4.96 -6.59 -2.01
CA GLU A 79 -6.14 -6.78 -2.83
C GLU A 79 -6.65 -5.40 -3.27
N ILE A 80 -6.90 -5.26 -4.58
CA ILE A 80 -7.46 -4.04 -5.16
C ILE A 80 -8.97 -4.23 -5.24
N VAL A 81 -9.70 -3.62 -4.30
CA VAL A 81 -11.17 -3.75 -4.20
C VAL A 81 -11.86 -2.81 -5.20
N SER A 82 -11.33 -1.59 -5.36
CA SER A 82 -11.74 -0.62 -6.38
C SER A 82 -10.59 0.37 -6.65
N PRO A 83 -10.68 1.25 -7.66
CA PRO A 83 -9.62 2.21 -7.95
C PRO A 83 -9.20 3.13 -6.80
N THR A 84 -10.06 3.30 -5.80
CA THR A 84 -9.83 4.14 -4.61
C THR A 84 -9.89 3.36 -3.29
N LEU A 85 -9.89 2.02 -3.33
CA LEU A 85 -9.95 1.17 -2.15
C LEU A 85 -9.03 -0.04 -2.27
N LEU A 86 -8.08 -0.16 -1.34
CA LEU A 86 -7.20 -1.32 -1.21
C LEU A 86 -7.43 -2.03 0.11
N LYS A 87 -7.21 -3.34 0.11
CA LYS A 87 -7.14 -4.16 1.31
C LYS A 87 -5.75 -4.75 1.46
N LEU A 88 -5.10 -4.47 2.59
CA LEU A 88 -3.81 -5.04 2.95
C LEU A 88 -4.08 -6.16 3.97
N LYS A 89 -3.66 -7.37 3.63
CA LYS A 89 -3.86 -8.53 4.49
C LYS A 89 -2.72 -8.63 5.51
N TYR A 90 -2.92 -9.38 6.59
CA TYR A 90 -1.82 -9.77 7.48
C TYR A 90 -0.89 -10.77 6.80
N PRO A 91 0.36 -10.91 7.29
CA PRO A 91 1.21 -12.00 6.81
C PRO A 91 0.49 -13.33 7.04
N ALA A 92 0.62 -14.25 6.09
CA ALA A 92 0.17 -15.62 6.31
C ALA A 92 0.82 -16.13 7.59
N ARG A 93 0.00 -16.57 8.56
CA ARG A 93 0.53 -17.25 9.75
C ARG A 93 1.07 -18.60 9.27
N ASN A 94 2.37 -18.80 9.37
CA ASN A 94 2.96 -20.14 9.31
C ASN A 94 2.65 -20.88 10.61
#